data_AF-A0A3S0DRG7-F1
#
_entry.id   AF-A0A3S0DRG7-F1
#
_cell.length_a   1.000
_cell.length_b   1.000
_cell.length_c   1.000
_cell.angle_alpha   90.00
_cell.angle_beta   90.00
_cell.angle_gamma   90.00
#
_symmetry.space_group_name_H-M   'P 1'
#
loop_
_entity.id
_entity.type
_entity.pdbx_description
1 polymer ?
#
loop_
_entity_poly.entity_id
_entity_poly.type
_entity_poly.pdbx_seq_one_letter_code
_entity_poly.pdbx_strand_id
1 'polypeptide(L)'
;MSSYYNQGVQVIIGNGQNFPGTPRISLIPFIQNAYDKGLLNFTVLPPGSISLAEIQDISTAKILGRSTAGSGVIEQISIGTGLSLSGGILSSTATATPGGSDTQIQYNNAGAFGGSSQLIFNAGATNTLDITGSDSTGSANSLRIRNSSGTDLIIVDNSANVGLGTSNRLNGLSAINYLDIGTFASTTGGINVMGYSSLGGTSSNGWGAVGSNYFLNSANVLKRRFVDPVSILTFESGGFHFKNAGSAAINSTISLTQLASINSGGFFALNVTTALAGFHNNINTTASTPSVLISGAGFSGGTGSTTKPTFLIEPTGTTSTGWGTSGTKFGVNAESGFTGNLLDAQINGVSYASVTSTGVLTLGTGTTRTTIRPTTVNTTVFENNGGQWGSFSGNTWNIGLWGSNAILNASNSGDGNSNRYGIGLELNSGRGTGNGIGGDIIFKTAPAGSSGTSLNALVTRLTINGETGVMTSASNKINLSTSKTPSSAADTGTTGDICWDADYIYVCVATNTWKRVAISTW
;
A
#
# COMPACT_ATOMS: atom_id res chain seq x y z
N MET A 1 -61.48 -64.56 142.99
CA MET A 1 -61.26 -63.29 143.72
C MET A 1 -60.76 -62.25 142.72
N SER A 2 -61.46 -61.11 142.66
CA SER A 2 -61.16 -59.84 141.95
C SER A 2 -60.98 -59.83 140.42
N SER A 3 -62.10 -59.60 139.74
CA SER A 3 -62.29 -59.14 138.35
C SER A 3 -61.96 -57.64 138.17
N TYR A 4 -61.50 -57.21 137.00
CA TYR A 4 -62.10 -56.09 136.21
C TYR A 4 -61.53 -56.03 134.79
N TYR A 5 -62.44 -55.79 133.84
CA TYR A 5 -62.26 -55.71 132.39
C TYR A 5 -62.39 -54.22 131.96
N ASN A 6 -61.71 -53.86 130.86
CA ASN A 6 -62.21 -53.03 129.74
C ASN A 6 -61.78 -51.55 129.51
N GLN A 7 -61.59 -51.29 128.20
CA GLN A 7 -61.63 -50.07 127.37
C GLN A 7 -60.47 -49.05 127.36
N GLY A 8 -59.90 -48.87 126.16
CA GLY A 8 -59.17 -47.68 125.74
C GLY A 8 -60.11 -46.48 125.65
N VAL A 9 -59.68 -45.38 126.27
CA VAL A 9 -60.38 -44.10 126.33
C VAL A 9 -59.96 -43.26 125.12
N GLN A 10 -60.92 -42.87 124.27
CA GLN A 10 -60.75 -41.88 123.22
C GLN A 10 -61.06 -40.49 123.83
N VAL A 11 -60.05 -39.62 123.98
CA VAL A 11 -60.23 -38.27 124.55
C VAL A 11 -60.34 -37.25 123.42
N ILE A 12 -61.56 -36.72 123.24
CA ILE A 12 -61.88 -35.61 122.34
C ILE A 12 -61.73 -34.31 123.13
N ILE A 13 -60.81 -33.42 122.74
CA ILE A 13 -60.73 -32.05 123.25
C ILE A 13 -61.40 -31.14 122.22
N GLY A 14 -62.71 -30.96 122.36
CA GLY A 14 -63.54 -30.09 121.54
C GLY A 14 -64.46 -29.23 122.41
N ASN A 15 -64.59 -27.95 122.04
CA ASN A 15 -65.30 -26.91 122.78
C ASN A 15 -66.82 -27.11 122.80
N GLY A 16 -67.40 -27.19 124.00
CA GLY A 16 -68.70 -26.61 124.33
C GLY A 16 -69.98 -27.32 123.83
N GLN A 17 -70.53 -28.22 124.64
CA GLN A 17 -71.95 -28.24 125.04
C GLN A 17 -72.09 -28.89 126.42
N ASN A 18 -73.02 -28.35 127.23
CA ASN A 18 -73.19 -28.57 128.67
C ASN A 18 -73.85 -29.91 129.03
N PHE A 19 -73.37 -30.59 130.08
CA PHE A 19 -74.21 -31.42 130.95
C PHE A 19 -73.85 -31.18 132.42
N PRO A 20 -74.82 -30.85 133.28
CA PRO A 20 -74.59 -30.47 134.67
C PRO A 20 -74.52 -31.69 135.58
N GLY A 21 -73.57 -31.73 136.52
CA GLY A 21 -73.76 -32.52 137.76
C GLY A 21 -72.60 -33.29 138.40
N THR A 22 -71.48 -33.60 137.73
CA THR A 22 -70.37 -34.36 138.38
C THR A 22 -68.99 -34.12 137.75
N PRO A 23 -67.87 -34.26 138.50
CA PRO A 23 -66.68 -33.41 138.42
C PRO A 23 -65.70 -33.72 137.28
N ARG A 24 -64.98 -32.67 136.83
CA ARG A 24 -64.01 -32.68 135.72
C ARG A 24 -62.60 -33.11 136.17
N ILE A 25 -61.99 -34.04 135.44
CA ILE A 25 -60.56 -34.37 135.54
C ILE A 25 -59.80 -33.55 134.48
N SER A 26 -58.89 -32.67 134.92
CA SER A 26 -57.93 -31.98 134.04
C SER A 26 -56.81 -32.96 133.66
N LEU A 27 -56.61 -33.23 132.36
CA LEU A 27 -55.59 -34.14 131.85
C LEU A 27 -54.21 -33.49 131.62
N ILE A 28 -54.06 -32.18 131.92
CA ILE A 28 -52.78 -31.47 131.78
C ILE A 28 -51.64 -32.14 132.60
N PRO A 29 -51.85 -32.60 133.86
CA PRO A 29 -50.84 -33.36 134.59
C PRO A 29 -50.54 -34.72 133.95
N PHE A 30 -51.53 -35.34 133.29
CA PHE A 30 -51.37 -36.64 132.62
C PHE A 30 -50.53 -36.52 131.35
N ILE A 31 -50.68 -35.43 130.58
CA ILE A 31 -49.86 -35.17 129.39
C ILE A 31 -48.39 -34.93 129.80
N GLN A 32 -48.16 -34.15 130.87
CA GLN A 32 -46.81 -33.97 131.42
C GLN A 32 -46.23 -35.29 131.94
N ASN A 33 -47.03 -36.10 132.65
CA ASN A 33 -46.58 -37.41 133.14
C ASN A 33 -46.24 -38.39 132.01
N ALA A 34 -46.99 -38.36 130.90
CA ALA A 34 -46.72 -39.20 129.73
C ALA A 34 -45.48 -38.73 128.95
N TYR A 35 -45.25 -37.42 128.87
CA TYR A 35 -44.01 -36.85 128.33
C TYR A 35 -42.80 -37.21 129.19
N ASP A 36 -42.90 -37.03 130.52
CA ASP A 36 -41.83 -37.35 131.48
C ASP A 36 -41.54 -38.86 131.56
N LYS A 37 -42.53 -39.71 131.23
CA LYS A 37 -42.41 -41.17 131.13
C LYS A 37 -42.05 -41.68 129.74
N GLY A 38 -41.77 -40.79 128.78
CA GLY A 38 -41.31 -41.17 127.43
C GLY A 38 -42.37 -41.82 126.54
N LEU A 39 -43.65 -41.71 126.89
CA LEU A 39 -44.78 -42.29 126.15
C LEU A 39 -45.34 -41.36 125.06
N LEU A 40 -44.89 -40.10 125.02
CA LEU A 40 -45.22 -39.10 124.00
C LEU A 40 -43.93 -38.40 123.56
N ASN A 41 -43.65 -38.40 122.25
CA ASN A 41 -42.49 -37.71 121.69
C ASN A 41 -42.96 -36.52 120.84
N PHE A 42 -42.67 -35.29 121.28
CA PHE A 42 -42.86 -34.08 120.48
C PHE A 42 -41.53 -33.72 119.85
N THR A 43 -41.34 -34.08 118.57
CA THR A 43 -40.12 -33.70 117.85
C THR A 43 -40.25 -32.26 117.37
N VAL A 44 -39.48 -31.35 117.96
CA VAL A 44 -39.23 -30.01 117.39
C VAL A 44 -38.36 -30.23 116.16
N LEU A 45 -38.90 -29.98 114.96
CA LEU A 45 -38.20 -30.17 113.70
C LEU A 45 -37.05 -29.15 113.58
N PRO A 46 -35.77 -29.57 113.50
CA PRO A 46 -34.65 -28.66 113.34
C PRO A 46 -34.76 -27.80 112.07
N PRO A 47 -34.20 -26.57 112.02
CA PRO A 47 -34.09 -25.81 110.78
C PRO A 47 -33.38 -26.63 109.69
N GLY A 48 -34.02 -26.81 108.53
CA GLY A 48 -33.50 -27.64 107.43
C GLY A 48 -33.84 -29.14 107.51
N SER A 49 -34.55 -29.60 108.55
CA SER A 49 -34.98 -31.00 108.70
C SER A 49 -36.22 -31.38 107.89
N ILE A 50 -36.88 -30.41 107.27
CA ILE A 50 -37.94 -30.68 106.29
C ILE A 50 -37.27 -30.80 104.94
N SER A 51 -37.12 -32.02 104.44
CA SER A 51 -36.64 -32.27 103.09
C SER A 51 -37.68 -31.80 102.06
N LEU A 52 -37.26 -31.52 100.83
CA LEU A 52 -38.20 -31.13 99.76
C LEU A 52 -39.30 -32.19 99.54
N ALA A 53 -39.00 -33.46 99.85
CA ALA A 53 -39.94 -34.58 99.78
C ALA A 53 -41.05 -34.51 100.84
N GLU A 54 -40.85 -33.77 101.94
CA GLU A 54 -41.81 -33.63 103.04
C GLU A 54 -42.65 -32.34 102.94
N ILE A 55 -42.35 -31.44 101.99
CA ILE A 55 -43.01 -30.13 101.84
C ILE A 55 -44.23 -30.21 100.91
N GLN A 56 -44.24 -31.12 99.92
CA GLN A 56 -45.36 -31.35 99.00
C GLN A 56 -45.11 -32.62 98.18
N ASP A 57 -46.12 -33.45 97.93
CA ASP A 57 -46.04 -34.45 96.86
C ASP A 57 -46.02 -33.73 95.50
N ILE A 58 -44.89 -33.78 94.80
CA ILE A 58 -44.72 -33.17 93.47
C ILE A 58 -44.67 -34.30 92.45
N SER A 59 -45.59 -34.30 91.49
CA SER A 59 -45.49 -35.18 90.31
C SER A 59 -44.21 -34.89 89.50
N THR A 60 -43.78 -35.80 88.62
CA THR A 60 -42.57 -35.60 87.79
C THR A 60 -42.61 -34.32 86.93
N ALA A 61 -41.43 -33.73 86.66
CA ALA A 61 -41.22 -32.61 85.72
C ALA A 61 -41.93 -31.28 86.08
N LYS A 62 -41.86 -30.87 87.35
CA LYS A 62 -42.34 -29.56 87.81
C LYS A 62 -41.19 -28.68 88.28
N ILE A 63 -41.29 -27.37 88.06
CA ILE A 63 -40.40 -26.37 88.65
C ILE A 63 -41.15 -25.72 89.80
N LEU A 64 -40.54 -25.74 90.99
CA LEU A 64 -41.04 -25.02 92.15
C LEU A 64 -40.27 -23.72 92.32
N GLY A 65 -40.99 -22.62 92.50
CA GLY A 65 -40.42 -21.30 92.69
C GLY A 65 -41.50 -20.27 93.01
N ARG A 66 -41.21 -18.99 92.78
CA ARG A 66 -42.23 -17.93 92.83
C ARG A 66 -41.94 -16.88 91.76
N SER A 67 -42.97 -16.59 90.98
CA SER A 67 -43.05 -15.57 89.94
C SER A 67 -44.10 -14.50 90.24
N THR A 68 -45.04 -14.78 91.16
CA THR A 68 -45.96 -13.78 91.72
C THR A 68 -45.22 -12.74 92.58
N ALA A 69 -45.43 -11.45 92.31
CA ALA A 69 -44.78 -10.36 93.03
C ALA A 69 -45.22 -10.31 94.51
N GLY A 70 -44.26 -10.24 95.45
CA GLY A 70 -44.49 -10.20 96.90
C GLY A 70 -43.87 -11.37 97.67
N SER A 71 -44.02 -11.35 99.00
CA SER A 71 -43.65 -12.48 99.87
C SER A 71 -44.84 -13.43 100.03
N GLY A 72 -44.62 -14.73 99.90
CA GLY A 72 -45.69 -15.74 99.90
C GLY A 72 -45.17 -17.17 99.94
N VAL A 73 -46.07 -18.14 99.75
CA VAL A 73 -45.72 -19.57 99.62
C VAL A 73 -45.02 -19.87 98.28
N ILE A 74 -44.44 -21.07 98.15
CA ILE A 74 -43.90 -21.58 96.88
C ILE A 74 -45.06 -21.93 95.94
N GLU A 75 -44.91 -21.65 94.65
CA GLU A 75 -45.86 -21.98 93.58
C GLU A 75 -45.19 -22.87 92.52
N GLN A 76 -46.01 -23.62 91.79
CA GLN A 76 -45.53 -24.32 90.60
C GLN A 76 -45.38 -23.31 89.46
N ILE A 77 -44.16 -23.14 88.95
CA ILE A 77 -43.94 -22.32 87.76
C ILE A 77 -44.35 -23.14 86.53
N SER A 78 -45.26 -22.59 85.73
CA SER A 78 -45.60 -23.17 84.43
C SER A 78 -44.48 -22.86 83.44
N ILE A 79 -43.93 -23.89 82.78
CA ILE A 79 -42.96 -23.66 81.70
C ILE A 79 -43.68 -23.11 80.47
N GLY A 80 -43.21 -21.96 79.99
CA GLY A 80 -43.72 -21.33 78.78
C GLY A 80 -43.29 -22.08 77.51
N THR A 81 -43.83 -21.63 76.37
CA THR A 81 -43.40 -22.11 75.04
C THR A 81 -41.92 -21.85 74.82
N GLY A 82 -41.17 -22.84 74.31
CA GLY A 82 -39.74 -22.74 74.00
C GLY A 82 -38.80 -23.26 75.09
N LEU A 83 -39.34 -23.74 76.21
CA LEU A 83 -38.61 -24.45 77.27
C LEU A 83 -39.21 -25.85 77.48
N SER A 84 -38.36 -26.85 77.69
CA SER A 84 -38.77 -28.19 78.11
C SER A 84 -37.99 -28.61 79.35
N LEU A 85 -38.71 -29.23 80.29
CA LEU A 85 -38.14 -29.92 81.42
C LEU A 85 -38.39 -31.41 81.25
N SER A 86 -37.36 -32.14 80.85
CA SER A 86 -37.39 -33.60 80.71
C SER A 86 -36.10 -34.20 81.26
N GLY A 87 -36.21 -35.32 81.97
CA GLY A 87 -35.06 -35.99 82.59
C GLY A 87 -34.29 -35.13 83.61
N GLY A 88 -34.91 -34.10 84.18
CA GLY A 88 -34.27 -33.20 85.16
C GLY A 88 -33.48 -32.02 84.55
N ILE A 89 -33.41 -31.88 83.23
CA ILE A 89 -32.73 -30.76 82.56
C ILE A 89 -33.76 -29.77 82.03
N LEU A 90 -33.64 -28.50 82.43
CA LEU A 90 -34.32 -27.40 81.76
C LEU A 90 -33.52 -27.02 80.51
N SER A 91 -34.11 -27.23 79.33
CA SER A 91 -33.49 -26.96 78.04
C SER A 91 -34.35 -26.01 77.21
N SER A 92 -33.70 -25.23 76.33
CA SER A 92 -34.43 -24.53 75.28
C SER A 92 -34.88 -25.54 74.23
N THR A 93 -36.19 -25.63 73.99
CA THR A 93 -36.72 -26.34 72.81
C THR A 93 -36.80 -25.44 71.58
N ALA A 94 -36.41 -24.18 71.71
CA ALA A 94 -36.24 -23.30 70.58
C ALA A 94 -35.03 -23.79 69.74
N THR A 95 -35.30 -24.48 68.64
CA THR A 95 -34.34 -24.57 67.55
C THR A 95 -34.33 -23.21 66.87
N ALA A 96 -33.24 -22.47 66.97
CA ALA A 96 -33.04 -21.32 66.09
C ALA A 96 -32.84 -21.89 64.68
N THR A 97 -33.92 -22.07 63.93
CA THR A 97 -33.83 -22.42 62.52
C THR A 97 -33.03 -21.30 61.85
N PRO A 98 -31.91 -21.61 61.17
CA PRO A 98 -31.19 -20.58 60.42
C PRO A 98 -32.18 -19.84 59.52
N GLY A 99 -32.15 -18.51 59.52
CA GLY A 99 -33.09 -17.72 58.73
C GLY A 99 -32.88 -17.98 57.23
N GLY A 100 -33.89 -17.75 56.39
CA GLY A 100 -33.77 -17.86 54.93
C GLY A 100 -34.57 -19.01 54.32
N SER A 101 -34.63 -19.04 52.99
CA SER A 101 -35.28 -20.09 52.19
C SER A 101 -34.30 -21.22 51.85
N ASP A 102 -34.83 -22.40 51.51
CA ASP A 102 -34.03 -23.53 51.01
C ASP A 102 -33.12 -23.09 49.88
N THR A 103 -31.92 -23.66 49.79
CA THR A 103 -30.81 -23.31 48.87
C THR A 103 -30.05 -22.02 49.17
N GLN A 104 -30.48 -21.18 50.12
CA GLN A 104 -29.70 -19.98 50.47
C GLN A 104 -28.48 -20.32 51.35
N ILE A 105 -27.31 -19.78 50.98
CA ILE A 105 -26.12 -19.89 51.82
C ILE A 105 -26.29 -19.04 53.08
N GLN A 106 -26.04 -19.67 54.23
CA GLN A 106 -26.09 -19.05 55.55
C GLN A 106 -24.84 -18.19 55.80
N TYR A 107 -25.03 -16.98 56.32
CA TYR A 107 -23.96 -16.11 56.78
C TYR A 107 -24.30 -15.51 58.14
N ASN A 108 -23.28 -15.03 58.84
CA ASN A 108 -23.51 -14.26 60.07
C ASN A 108 -23.99 -12.85 59.70
N ASN A 109 -25.25 -12.58 60.00
CA ASN A 109 -25.85 -11.27 59.85
C ASN A 109 -26.11 -10.67 61.24
N ALA A 110 -25.16 -9.87 61.72
CA ALA A 110 -25.27 -9.15 62.99
C ALA A 110 -25.62 -10.04 64.21
N GLY A 111 -25.02 -11.24 64.29
CA GLY A 111 -25.16 -12.15 65.43
C GLY A 111 -26.24 -13.22 65.26
N ALA A 112 -26.97 -13.23 64.13
CA ALA A 112 -27.88 -14.30 63.74
C ALA A 112 -27.41 -14.98 62.44
N PHE A 113 -27.65 -16.28 62.30
CA PHE A 113 -27.49 -16.96 61.01
C PHE A 113 -28.69 -16.65 60.13
N GLY A 114 -28.45 -15.92 59.03
CA GLY A 114 -29.46 -15.61 58.02
C GLY A 114 -29.03 -16.10 56.64
N GLY A 115 -30.00 -16.51 55.83
CA GLY A 115 -29.81 -16.90 54.44
C GLY A 115 -29.65 -15.67 53.55
N SER A 116 -28.65 -15.70 52.68
CA SER A 116 -28.52 -14.70 51.62
C SER A 116 -29.46 -15.05 50.47
N SER A 117 -30.41 -14.16 50.17
CA SER A 117 -31.30 -14.33 49.02
C SER A 117 -30.60 -14.26 47.66
N GLN A 118 -29.34 -13.81 47.64
CA GLN A 118 -28.55 -13.60 46.43
C GLN A 118 -27.43 -14.63 46.24
N LEU A 119 -27.16 -15.47 47.26
CA LEU A 119 -26.19 -16.54 47.20
C LEU A 119 -26.93 -17.86 47.34
N ILE A 120 -27.32 -18.40 46.20
CA ILE A 120 -28.14 -19.61 46.10
C ILE A 120 -27.21 -20.77 45.75
N PHE A 121 -27.11 -21.75 46.66
CA PHE A 121 -26.51 -23.05 46.42
C PHE A 121 -27.60 -24.06 46.11
N ASN A 122 -27.76 -24.38 44.82
CA ASN A 122 -28.73 -25.38 44.39
C ASN A 122 -28.14 -26.78 44.59
N ALA A 123 -28.59 -27.49 45.63
CA ALA A 123 -28.13 -28.84 45.92
C ALA A 123 -28.77 -29.83 44.93
N GLY A 124 -28.01 -30.23 43.93
CA GLY A 124 -28.39 -31.20 42.88
C GLY A 124 -27.16 -31.88 42.27
N ALA A 125 -27.31 -32.60 41.14
CA ALA A 125 -26.23 -33.40 40.54
C ALA A 125 -24.98 -32.61 40.10
N THR A 126 -25.09 -31.28 39.97
CA THR A 126 -23.98 -30.36 39.76
C THR A 126 -24.13 -29.24 40.79
N ASN A 127 -23.41 -29.34 41.91
CA ASN A 127 -23.44 -28.31 42.95
C ASN A 127 -22.97 -26.96 42.36
N THR A 128 -23.90 -26.04 42.08
CA THR A 128 -23.61 -24.71 41.54
C THR A 128 -23.93 -23.64 42.57
N LEU A 129 -23.06 -22.63 42.65
CA LEU A 129 -23.30 -21.38 43.38
C LEU A 129 -23.76 -20.33 42.37
N ASP A 130 -25.05 -19.98 42.40
CA ASP A 130 -25.60 -18.90 41.62
C ASP A 130 -25.56 -17.59 42.44
N ILE A 131 -24.98 -16.56 41.84
CA ILE A 131 -24.89 -15.22 42.42
C ILE A 131 -25.73 -14.26 41.58
N THR A 132 -26.93 -13.98 42.05
CA THR A 132 -27.88 -13.06 41.40
C THR A 132 -27.75 -11.68 42.02
N GLY A 133 -27.36 -10.66 41.26
CA GLY A 133 -27.31 -9.28 41.77
C GLY A 133 -28.72 -8.76 42.11
N SER A 134 -28.85 -8.01 43.22
CA SER A 134 -30.10 -7.32 43.60
C SER A 134 -30.60 -6.37 42.50
N ASP A 135 -31.88 -6.49 42.19
CA ASP A 135 -32.82 -5.42 41.84
C ASP A 135 -32.26 -4.28 40.96
N SER A 136 -32.31 -4.55 39.66
CA SER A 136 -32.68 -3.66 38.53
C SER A 136 -32.15 -2.23 38.34
N THR A 137 -31.47 -1.51 39.25
CA THR A 137 -31.13 -0.09 38.97
C THR A 137 -29.81 0.46 39.53
N GLY A 138 -28.80 -0.35 39.84
CA GLY A 138 -27.47 0.24 40.12
C GLY A 138 -26.36 -0.76 40.37
N SER A 139 -25.32 -0.71 39.52
CA SER A 139 -23.89 -1.09 39.69
C SER A 139 -23.47 -2.24 40.63
N ALA A 140 -24.37 -3.14 41.03
CA ALA A 140 -24.04 -4.33 41.80
C ALA A 140 -23.65 -5.46 40.82
N ASN A 141 -22.40 -5.91 40.91
CA ASN A 141 -21.86 -6.96 40.06
C ASN A 141 -22.47 -8.33 40.44
N SER A 142 -22.78 -9.18 39.46
CA SER A 142 -23.24 -10.56 39.69
C SER A 142 -22.11 -11.45 40.24
N LEU A 143 -20.86 -11.24 39.84
CA LEU A 143 -19.71 -11.94 40.45
C LEU A 143 -18.53 -10.99 40.57
N ARG A 144 -17.95 -10.87 41.77
CA ARG A 144 -16.79 -10.00 42.04
C ARG A 144 -15.74 -10.77 42.85
N ILE A 145 -14.69 -11.24 42.18
CA ILE A 145 -13.54 -11.87 42.83
C ILE A 145 -12.51 -10.78 43.11
N ARG A 146 -12.11 -10.63 44.38
CA ARG A 146 -11.13 -9.62 44.82
C ARG A 146 -9.91 -10.28 45.43
N ASN A 147 -8.77 -9.61 45.36
CA ASN A 147 -7.63 -9.97 46.20
C ASN A 147 -7.86 -9.50 47.66
N SER A 148 -6.96 -9.89 48.56
CA SER A 148 -6.99 -9.50 49.98
C SER A 148 -6.89 -7.99 50.21
N SER A 149 -6.38 -7.23 49.24
CA SER A 149 -6.30 -5.77 49.26
C SER A 149 -7.60 -5.08 48.81
N GLY A 150 -8.64 -5.83 48.46
CA GLY A 150 -9.95 -5.29 48.09
C GLY A 150 -10.07 -4.84 46.63
N THR A 151 -9.09 -5.15 45.77
CA THR A 151 -9.14 -4.84 44.33
C THR A 151 -9.74 -5.98 43.53
N ASP A 152 -10.44 -5.65 42.44
CA ASP A 152 -11.15 -6.63 41.61
C ASP A 152 -10.19 -7.34 40.65
N LEU A 153 -10.23 -8.68 40.68
CA LEU A 153 -9.53 -9.57 39.75
C LEU A 153 -10.47 -10.03 38.63
N ILE A 154 -11.72 -10.37 38.96
CA ILE A 154 -12.74 -10.78 38.00
C ILE A 154 -14.06 -10.11 38.37
N ILE A 155 -14.68 -9.45 37.39
CA ILE A 155 -16.00 -8.81 37.53
C ILE A 155 -16.91 -9.32 36.43
N VAL A 156 -18.06 -9.86 36.79
CA VAL A 156 -19.20 -10.02 35.89
C VAL A 156 -20.30 -9.10 36.40
N ASP A 157 -20.70 -8.11 35.61
CA ASP A 157 -21.78 -7.21 35.97
C ASP A 157 -23.13 -7.63 35.37
N ASN A 158 -24.21 -7.01 35.86
CA ASN A 158 -25.57 -7.31 35.41
C ASN A 158 -25.87 -6.82 33.98
N SER A 159 -24.93 -6.13 33.33
CA SER A 159 -25.06 -5.64 31.95
C SER A 159 -24.35 -6.55 30.94
N ALA A 160 -24.08 -7.81 31.33
CA ALA A 160 -23.36 -8.82 30.56
C ALA A 160 -21.90 -8.42 30.25
N ASN A 161 -21.27 -7.58 31.08
CA ASN A 161 -19.88 -7.21 30.89
C ASN A 161 -18.98 -8.08 31.76
N VAL A 162 -17.85 -8.54 31.19
CA VAL A 162 -16.82 -9.31 31.89
C VAL A 162 -15.53 -8.49 31.94
N GLY A 163 -14.98 -8.30 33.14
CA GLY A 163 -13.71 -7.62 33.37
C GLY A 163 -12.69 -8.55 34.04
N LEU A 164 -11.44 -8.53 33.55
CA LEU A 164 -10.28 -9.13 34.19
C LEU A 164 -9.33 -8.00 34.62
N GLY A 165 -9.18 -7.79 35.93
CA GLY A 165 -8.40 -6.70 36.51
C GLY A 165 -9.10 -5.33 36.53
N THR A 166 -8.33 -4.27 36.78
CA THR A 166 -8.83 -2.91 37.10
C THR A 166 -9.14 -2.03 35.88
N SER A 167 -9.18 -2.58 34.66
CA SER A 167 -9.40 -1.82 33.42
C SER A 167 -10.84 -1.91 32.90
N ASN A 168 -11.23 -0.92 32.07
CA ASN A 168 -12.58 -0.77 31.49
C ASN A 168 -13.20 -2.09 31.03
N ARG A 169 -14.44 -2.33 31.46
CA ARG A 169 -15.20 -3.57 31.22
C ARG A 169 -15.38 -3.84 29.72
N LEU A 170 -15.28 -5.10 29.30
CA LEU A 170 -15.67 -5.51 27.94
C LEU A 170 -17.20 -5.42 27.85
N ASN A 171 -17.72 -4.53 27.00
CA ASN A 171 -19.16 -4.28 26.88
C ASN A 171 -19.78 -4.92 25.63
N GLY A 172 -21.09 -5.22 25.68
CA GLY A 172 -21.86 -5.69 24.50
C GLY A 172 -21.81 -7.19 24.24
N LEU A 173 -21.54 -8.00 25.27
CA LEU A 173 -21.36 -9.46 25.17
C LEU A 173 -22.66 -10.26 25.01
N SER A 174 -23.82 -9.59 24.95
CA SER A 174 -25.15 -10.23 24.94
C SER A 174 -25.51 -10.95 23.63
N ALA A 175 -24.67 -10.87 22.58
CA ALA A 175 -24.98 -11.38 21.23
C ALA A 175 -23.86 -12.21 20.56
N ILE A 176 -22.82 -12.66 21.28
CA ILE A 176 -21.70 -13.41 20.70
C ILE A 176 -21.70 -14.89 21.11
N ASN A 177 -21.47 -15.78 20.14
CA ASN A 177 -21.49 -17.25 20.31
C ASN A 177 -20.16 -17.86 20.81
N TYR A 178 -19.09 -17.06 20.94
CA TYR A 178 -17.81 -17.48 21.57
C TYR A 178 -17.03 -16.24 22.08
N LEU A 179 -16.26 -16.42 23.16
CA LEU A 179 -15.46 -15.41 23.86
C LEU A 179 -13.96 -15.73 23.72
N ASP A 180 -13.21 -14.88 23.01
CA ASP A 180 -11.77 -15.06 22.83
C ASP A 180 -10.99 -14.50 24.02
N ILE A 181 -10.23 -15.38 24.70
CA ILE A 181 -9.49 -15.09 25.94
C ILE A 181 -8.03 -14.76 25.58
N GLY A 182 -7.73 -13.49 25.24
CA GLY A 182 -6.35 -12.99 25.29
C GLY A 182 -5.93 -11.85 24.36
N THR A 183 -5.72 -10.66 24.92
CA THR A 183 -4.77 -9.62 24.47
C THR A 183 -3.91 -9.21 25.66
N PHE A 184 -2.57 -9.25 25.56
CA PHE A 184 -1.65 -9.03 26.68
C PHE A 184 -0.83 -7.74 26.52
N ALA A 185 -0.58 -7.02 27.62
CA ALA A 185 0.34 -5.89 27.69
C ALA A 185 1.01 -5.73 29.07
N SER A 186 2.04 -6.53 29.34
CA SER A 186 3.19 -6.11 30.15
C SER A 186 4.44 -6.82 29.64
N THR A 187 5.62 -6.28 29.95
CA THR A 187 6.94 -6.78 29.52
C THR A 187 7.32 -8.17 30.05
N THR A 188 6.41 -8.90 30.71
CA THR A 188 6.59 -10.32 31.00
C THR A 188 5.21 -11.00 31.13
N GLY A 189 4.62 -11.38 29.99
CA GLY A 189 3.42 -12.19 29.90
C GLY A 189 2.68 -11.91 28.60
N GLY A 190 2.89 -12.73 27.57
CA GLY A 190 2.20 -12.64 26.28
C GLY A 190 1.55 -13.97 25.91
N ILE A 191 0.49 -13.94 25.09
CA ILE A 191 0.20 -15.08 24.20
C ILE A 191 1.17 -14.96 23.02
N ASN A 192 2.02 -15.97 22.85
CA ASN A 192 2.78 -16.13 21.62
C ASN A 192 1.83 -16.44 20.46
N VAL A 193 1.52 -15.45 19.63
CA VAL A 193 1.00 -15.70 18.27
C VAL A 193 2.11 -15.37 17.28
N MET A 194 2.85 -16.39 16.84
CA MET A 194 3.90 -16.26 15.84
C MET A 194 3.26 -16.24 14.44
N GLY A 195 3.27 -15.09 13.74
CA GLY A 195 3.07 -15.05 12.29
C GLY A 195 2.25 -13.89 11.72
N TYR A 196 2.95 -12.78 11.41
CA TYR A 196 2.59 -11.68 10.50
C TYR A 196 1.52 -10.65 10.95
N SER A 197 2.03 -9.50 11.40
CA SER A 197 1.40 -8.18 11.65
C SER A 197 0.19 -8.12 12.60
N SER A 198 0.47 -7.95 13.90
CA SER A 198 -0.55 -7.48 14.86
C SER A 198 -0.41 -5.96 15.11
N LEU A 199 -1.46 -5.20 14.81
CA LEU A 199 -1.70 -3.88 15.38
C LEU A 199 -1.79 -4.02 16.91
N GLY A 200 -0.71 -3.67 17.62
CA GLY A 200 -0.73 -3.50 19.07
C GLY A 200 -1.07 -2.05 19.43
N GLY A 201 -2.07 -1.85 20.30
CA GLY A 201 -2.37 -0.52 20.86
C GLY A 201 -1.25 -0.08 21.80
N THR A 202 -0.66 1.08 21.54
CA THR A 202 0.18 1.79 22.52
C THR A 202 -0.71 2.63 23.43
N SER A 203 -0.46 2.57 24.74
CA SER A 203 -1.21 3.26 25.79
C SER A 203 -1.30 4.77 25.56
N SER A 204 -2.48 5.33 25.84
CA SER A 204 -2.92 6.73 25.73
C SER A 204 -3.16 7.25 24.31
N ASN A 205 -4.38 7.01 23.83
CA ASN A 205 -5.12 7.76 22.81
C ASN A 205 -4.44 7.98 21.44
N GLY A 206 -3.66 7.00 20.95
CA GLY A 206 -3.17 6.97 19.56
C GLY A 206 -2.70 5.57 19.14
N TRP A 207 -3.27 5.03 18.05
CA TRP A 207 -3.06 3.68 17.53
C TRP A 207 -1.83 3.58 16.62
N GLY A 208 -0.62 3.34 17.10
CA GLY A 208 0.53 3.16 16.19
C GLY A 208 1.22 1.83 16.39
N ALA A 209 1.50 1.11 15.30
CA ALA A 209 2.34 -0.08 15.33
C ALA A 209 3.63 0.21 16.11
N VAL A 210 3.95 -0.64 17.08
CA VAL A 210 5.15 -0.51 17.92
C VAL A 210 6.37 -0.51 17.01
N GLY A 211 7.16 0.56 17.05
CA GLY A 211 8.35 0.76 16.21
C GLY A 211 8.13 1.53 14.90
N SER A 212 6.90 1.95 14.58
CA SER A 212 6.66 2.83 13.43
C SER A 212 6.69 4.31 13.84
N ASN A 213 7.26 5.18 13.00
CA ASN A 213 7.27 6.63 13.21
C ASN A 213 5.86 7.26 13.13
N TYR A 214 4.80 6.44 13.03
CA TYR A 214 3.44 6.82 12.66
C TYR A 214 2.38 6.12 13.53
N PHE A 215 1.18 6.67 13.61
CA PHE A 215 0.03 6.11 14.36
C PHE A 215 -1.32 6.57 13.77
N LEU A 216 -2.40 5.82 13.89
CA LEU A 216 -3.76 6.22 13.57
C LEU A 216 -4.41 6.93 14.77
N ASN A 217 -5.09 8.05 14.56
CA ASN A 217 -5.87 8.69 15.62
C ASN A 217 -7.24 8.01 15.81
N SER A 218 -8.06 8.55 16.72
CA SER A 218 -9.42 8.08 16.98
C SER A 218 -10.40 8.16 15.79
N ALA A 219 -10.02 8.83 14.70
CA ALA A 219 -10.79 8.91 13.46
C ALA A 219 -10.19 8.03 12.33
N ASN A 220 -9.32 7.06 12.65
CA ASN A 220 -8.60 6.20 11.70
C ASN A 220 -7.71 6.97 10.70
N VAL A 221 -7.27 8.17 11.06
CA VAL A 221 -6.38 8.99 10.22
C VAL A 221 -4.93 8.71 10.62
N LEU A 222 -4.07 8.38 9.65
CA LEU A 222 -2.64 8.17 9.87
C LEU A 222 -1.95 9.50 10.25
N LYS A 223 -1.21 9.50 11.35
CA LYS A 223 -0.55 10.62 12.03
C LYS A 223 0.92 10.33 12.27
N ARG A 224 1.72 11.39 12.42
CA ARG A 224 3.16 11.29 12.74
C ARG A 224 3.42 11.21 14.24
N ARG A 225 4.29 10.31 14.65
CA ARG A 225 4.84 10.21 16.02
C ARG A 225 6.14 11.00 16.17
N PHE A 226 6.95 11.10 15.11
CA PHE A 226 8.20 11.85 15.06
C PHE A 226 8.24 12.80 13.85
N VAL A 227 9.24 13.68 13.81
CA VAL A 227 9.45 14.62 12.70
C VAL A 227 10.35 13.94 11.66
N ASP A 228 9.75 13.26 10.70
CA ASP A 228 10.45 12.49 9.68
C ASP A 228 9.72 12.49 8.32
N PRO A 229 10.45 12.39 7.19
CA PRO A 229 9.85 12.15 5.89
C PRO A 229 9.29 10.73 5.81
N VAL A 230 8.15 10.59 5.14
CA VAL A 230 7.41 9.34 4.99
C VAL A 230 7.52 8.85 3.56
N SER A 231 7.81 7.57 3.33
CA SER A 231 7.65 6.92 2.02
C SER A 231 6.87 5.63 2.21
N ILE A 232 5.80 5.45 1.44
CA ILE A 232 4.84 4.35 1.56
C ILE A 232 4.65 3.73 0.18
N LEU A 233 4.76 2.41 0.12
CA LEU A 233 4.26 1.62 -1.00
C LEU A 233 2.87 1.11 -0.66
N THR A 234 1.85 1.54 -1.41
CA THR A 234 0.46 1.08 -1.23
C THR A 234 0.13 0.04 -2.29
N PHE A 235 -0.41 -1.10 -1.88
CA PHE A 235 -1.02 -2.08 -2.79
C PHE A 235 -2.53 -1.88 -2.78
N GLU A 236 -3.08 -1.55 -3.95
CA GLU A 236 -4.52 -1.35 -4.16
C GLU A 236 -5.01 -2.38 -5.20
N SER A 237 -6.32 -2.59 -5.32
CA SER A 237 -6.87 -3.59 -6.24
C SER A 237 -6.46 -3.30 -7.69
N GLY A 238 -5.49 -4.08 -8.19
CA GLY A 238 -4.96 -4.00 -9.56
C GLY A 238 -3.68 -3.18 -9.73
N GLY A 239 -3.03 -2.70 -8.68
CA GLY A 239 -1.83 -1.88 -8.85
C GLY A 239 -1.02 -1.65 -7.58
N PHE A 240 0.11 -0.96 -7.73
CA PHE A 240 0.88 -0.47 -6.60
C PHE A 240 1.33 0.97 -6.82
N HIS A 241 1.31 1.74 -5.73
CA HIS A 241 1.54 3.18 -5.71
C HIS A 241 2.70 3.48 -4.77
N PHE A 242 3.81 4.01 -5.29
CA PHE A 242 4.83 4.66 -4.47
C PHE A 242 4.29 6.03 -4.07
N LYS A 243 4.15 6.28 -2.77
CA LYS A 243 3.71 7.55 -2.21
C LYS A 243 4.71 8.05 -1.19
N ASN A 244 4.81 9.34 -0.97
CA ASN A 244 5.61 9.93 0.09
C ASN A 244 4.82 10.99 0.84
N ALA A 245 5.29 11.43 2.00
CA ALA A 245 4.84 12.65 2.64
C ALA A 245 6.06 13.36 3.23
N GLY A 246 6.08 14.70 3.16
CA GLY A 246 7.18 15.48 3.71
C GLY A 246 7.34 15.30 5.23
N SER A 247 8.43 15.84 5.78
CA SER A 247 8.61 15.93 7.24
C SER A 247 7.62 16.95 7.83
N ALA A 248 6.95 16.60 8.93
CA ALA A 248 5.99 17.48 9.60
C ALA A 248 5.96 17.24 11.11
N ALA A 249 5.38 18.18 11.85
CA ALA A 249 5.29 18.12 13.30
C ALA A 249 4.58 16.85 13.80
N ILE A 250 4.94 16.45 15.01
CA ILE A 250 4.28 15.35 15.73
C ILE A 250 2.76 15.58 15.79
N ASN A 251 1.97 14.51 15.69
CA ASN A 251 0.50 14.46 15.65
C ASN A 251 -0.18 15.07 14.40
N SER A 252 0.61 15.60 13.46
CA SER A 252 0.09 16.03 12.16
C SER A 252 -0.43 14.86 11.34
N THR A 253 -1.45 15.10 10.50
CA THR A 253 -1.95 14.11 9.53
C THR A 253 -0.88 13.79 8.49
N ILE A 254 -0.69 12.51 8.21
CA ILE A 254 0.10 12.02 7.07
C ILE A 254 -0.79 12.02 5.85
N SER A 255 -0.71 13.10 5.08
CA SER A 255 -1.27 13.17 3.74
C SER A 255 -0.21 12.70 2.75
N LEU A 256 -0.48 11.62 2.00
CA LEU A 256 0.46 10.99 1.06
C LEU A 256 0.32 11.56 -0.35
N THR A 257 1.45 11.68 -1.06
CA THR A 257 1.59 12.12 -2.45
C THR A 257 2.18 11.00 -3.29
N GLN A 258 1.59 10.64 -4.43
CA GLN A 258 2.03 9.54 -5.29
C GLN A 258 3.16 9.94 -6.26
N LEU A 259 4.28 9.22 -6.26
CA LEU A 259 5.49 9.47 -7.05
C LEU A 259 5.71 8.48 -8.19
N ALA A 260 5.10 7.31 -8.16
CA ALA A 260 5.11 6.38 -9.28
C ALA A 260 4.04 5.32 -9.04
N SER A 261 3.42 4.82 -10.09
CA SER A 261 2.42 3.76 -9.97
C SER A 261 2.32 2.84 -11.17
N ILE A 262 1.74 1.67 -10.91
CA ILE A 262 1.14 0.85 -11.94
C ILE A 262 -0.31 0.64 -11.54
N ASN A 263 -1.25 0.90 -12.44
CA ASN A 263 -2.69 0.71 -12.19
C ASN A 263 -3.21 -0.62 -12.77
N SER A 264 -4.49 -0.88 -12.58
CA SER A 264 -5.20 -2.11 -13.01
C SER A 264 -5.23 -2.34 -14.53
N GLY A 265 -4.88 -1.33 -15.33
CA GLY A 265 -4.72 -1.44 -16.78
C GLY A 265 -3.31 -1.81 -17.24
N GLY A 266 -2.34 -2.01 -16.34
CA GLY A 266 -0.98 -2.43 -16.67
C GLY A 266 -0.04 -1.30 -17.10
N PHE A 267 -0.38 -0.05 -16.77
CA PHE A 267 0.31 1.11 -17.29
C PHE A 267 1.30 1.69 -16.27
N PHE A 268 2.50 2.05 -16.73
CA PHE A 268 3.56 2.57 -15.86
C PHE A 268 3.54 4.11 -15.78
N ALA A 269 3.36 4.59 -14.56
CA ALA A 269 3.38 5.98 -14.19
C ALA A 269 4.65 6.29 -13.40
N LEU A 270 5.57 7.05 -13.95
CA LEU A 270 6.57 7.75 -13.13
C LEU A 270 5.98 9.14 -12.83
N ASN A 271 5.67 9.41 -11.56
CA ASN A 271 5.02 10.62 -11.02
C ASN A 271 3.57 10.91 -11.49
N VAL A 272 2.75 9.89 -11.77
CA VAL A 272 1.30 10.04 -12.02
C VAL A 272 0.49 8.91 -11.34
N THR A 273 -0.84 9.06 -11.21
CA THR A 273 -1.67 8.17 -10.38
C THR A 273 -2.44 7.05 -11.10
N THR A 274 -2.60 7.14 -12.43
CA THR A 274 -3.24 6.12 -13.30
C THR A 274 -2.65 6.21 -14.71
N ALA A 275 -1.85 5.25 -15.18
CA ALA A 275 -1.28 5.30 -16.54
C ALA A 275 -2.22 4.66 -17.59
N LEU A 276 -1.99 4.82 -18.92
CA LEU A 276 -2.93 4.44 -20.01
C LEU A 276 -2.34 3.77 -21.30
N ALA A 277 -1.01 3.65 -21.42
CA ALA A 277 -0.20 2.71 -22.25
C ALA A 277 1.24 2.76 -21.71
N GLY A 278 2.17 1.88 -22.13
CA GLY A 278 3.59 2.10 -21.84
C GLY A 278 4.08 3.38 -22.55
N PHE A 279 3.98 4.52 -21.85
CA PHE A 279 4.06 5.90 -22.32
C PHE A 279 3.39 6.19 -23.69
N HIS A 280 2.07 6.44 -23.65
CA HIS A 280 1.30 6.97 -24.79
C HIS A 280 0.93 8.43 -24.54
N ASN A 281 1.29 9.30 -25.47
CA ASN A 281 1.03 10.73 -25.41
C ASN A 281 0.02 11.18 -26.48
N ASN A 282 -1.26 11.13 -26.13
CA ASN A 282 -2.38 11.46 -27.02
C ASN A 282 -2.84 12.92 -26.82
N ILE A 283 -2.00 13.91 -27.16
CA ILE A 283 -2.30 15.34 -27.01
C ILE A 283 -1.96 16.11 -28.31
N ASN A 284 -2.89 16.94 -28.80
CA ASN A 284 -2.62 17.90 -29.87
C ASN A 284 -1.70 19.01 -29.35
N THR A 285 -0.52 19.17 -29.95
CA THR A 285 0.42 20.24 -29.61
C THR A 285 -0.15 21.60 -30.02
N THR A 286 0.02 22.65 -29.20
CA THR A 286 -0.21 24.04 -29.63
C THR A 286 1.09 24.65 -30.17
N ALA A 287 1.03 25.87 -30.72
CA ALA A 287 2.23 26.52 -31.24
C ALA A 287 3.36 26.52 -30.19
N SER A 288 4.49 25.90 -30.57
CA SER A 288 5.73 25.82 -29.76
C SER A 288 5.64 25.03 -28.44
N THR A 289 4.66 24.15 -28.25
CA THR A 289 4.61 23.25 -27.07
C THR A 289 4.61 21.77 -27.49
N PRO A 290 5.70 21.01 -27.26
CA PRO A 290 5.73 19.60 -27.60
C PRO A 290 4.96 18.79 -26.56
N SER A 291 4.36 17.69 -27.00
CA SER A 291 3.67 16.77 -26.10
C SER A 291 4.69 16.04 -25.20
N VAL A 292 5.92 15.78 -25.69
CA VAL A 292 7.05 15.23 -24.91
C VAL A 292 8.25 16.15 -25.04
N LEU A 293 8.75 16.70 -23.93
CA LEU A 293 9.99 17.46 -23.90
C LEU A 293 11.09 16.66 -23.20
N ILE A 294 12.17 16.37 -23.91
CA ILE A 294 13.39 15.78 -23.35
C ILE A 294 14.48 16.85 -23.44
N SER A 295 14.52 17.72 -22.42
CA SER A 295 15.34 18.93 -22.39
C SER A 295 16.74 18.75 -21.83
N GLY A 296 17.11 17.51 -21.46
CA GLY A 296 18.45 17.21 -20.96
C GLY A 296 19.53 17.72 -21.93
N ALA A 297 20.58 18.34 -21.40
CA ALA A 297 21.75 18.67 -22.19
C ALA A 297 22.33 17.39 -22.81
N GLY A 298 22.81 17.49 -24.05
CA GLY A 298 23.44 16.34 -24.70
C GLY A 298 24.76 16.13 -23.97
N PHE A 299 25.04 14.90 -23.56
CA PHE A 299 26.35 14.65 -22.97
C PHE A 299 27.42 14.83 -24.06
N SER A 300 28.43 15.66 -23.78
CA SER A 300 29.56 15.93 -24.67
C SER A 300 30.87 15.62 -23.94
N GLY A 301 31.90 15.18 -24.67
CA GLY A 301 33.22 14.87 -24.10
C GLY A 301 33.43 13.40 -23.69
N GLY A 302 32.55 12.50 -24.13
CA GLY A 302 32.74 11.05 -23.96
C GLY A 302 33.53 10.41 -25.11
N THR A 303 33.55 9.08 -25.13
CA THR A 303 34.34 8.25 -26.08
C THR A 303 33.45 7.55 -27.12
N GLY A 304 32.23 8.05 -27.34
CA GLY A 304 31.21 7.43 -28.19
C GLY A 304 30.48 6.23 -27.56
N SER A 305 31.13 5.49 -26.65
CA SER A 305 30.48 4.50 -25.77
C SER A 305 29.86 5.13 -24.51
N THR A 306 30.41 6.25 -24.03
CA THR A 306 29.89 7.05 -22.92
C THR A 306 29.08 8.27 -23.38
N THR A 307 28.85 8.42 -24.69
CA THR A 307 28.17 9.57 -25.30
C THR A 307 26.79 9.20 -25.86
N LYS A 308 25.98 8.55 -25.03
CA LYS A 308 24.64 8.07 -25.45
C LYS A 308 23.71 9.23 -25.82
N PRO A 309 22.78 9.01 -26.78
CA PRO A 309 21.76 9.98 -27.11
C PRO A 309 20.87 10.37 -25.93
N THR A 310 20.38 11.61 -25.92
CA THR A 310 19.44 12.09 -24.89
C THR A 310 18.11 11.33 -24.91
N PHE A 311 17.61 11.02 -26.10
CA PHE A 311 16.54 10.06 -26.32
C PHE A 311 17.05 8.96 -27.24
N LEU A 312 16.98 7.74 -26.73
CA LEU A 312 17.55 6.58 -27.37
C LEU A 312 16.47 5.51 -27.50
N ILE A 313 16.16 5.16 -28.74
CA ILE A 313 15.41 3.95 -29.05
C ILE A 313 16.44 2.88 -29.34
N GLU A 314 16.66 2.01 -28.36
CA GLU A 314 17.45 0.81 -28.55
C GLU A 314 16.74 -0.37 -27.88
N PRO A 315 16.78 -1.56 -28.48
CA PRO A 315 16.25 -2.76 -27.84
C PRO A 315 17.11 -3.11 -26.62
N THR A 316 16.50 -3.80 -25.66
CA THR A 316 17.24 -4.36 -24.53
C THR A 316 18.28 -5.36 -25.02
N GLY A 317 19.54 -5.21 -24.63
CA GLY A 317 20.63 -6.16 -24.94
C GLY A 317 21.60 -5.73 -26.04
N THR A 318 21.39 -4.60 -26.70
CA THR A 318 22.37 -4.00 -27.62
C THR A 318 23.00 -2.76 -26.98
N THR A 319 24.33 -2.68 -26.94
CA THR A 319 25.02 -1.46 -26.52
C THR A 319 25.46 -0.68 -27.75
N SER A 320 24.72 0.37 -28.10
CA SER A 320 25.16 1.29 -29.16
C SER A 320 26.47 2.02 -28.80
N THR A 321 27.43 2.00 -29.73
CA THR A 321 28.74 2.67 -29.65
C THR A 321 29.00 3.51 -30.90
N GLY A 322 29.90 4.48 -30.83
CA GLY A 322 30.25 5.32 -31.98
C GLY A 322 29.36 6.57 -32.15
N TRP A 323 28.59 6.93 -31.13
CA TRP A 323 27.90 8.22 -31.08
C TRP A 323 28.91 9.37 -31.11
N GLY A 324 28.56 10.48 -31.75
CA GLY A 324 29.45 11.64 -31.84
C GLY A 324 29.85 12.15 -30.47
N THR A 325 31.15 12.39 -30.24
CA THR A 325 31.69 12.85 -28.95
C THR A 325 31.21 14.26 -28.56
N SER A 326 30.76 15.04 -29.55
CA SER A 326 30.07 16.32 -29.35
C SER A 326 28.62 16.19 -28.86
N GLY A 327 28.10 14.96 -28.75
CA GLY A 327 26.77 14.65 -28.25
C GLY A 327 25.75 14.30 -29.34
N THR A 328 24.82 13.42 -29.01
CA THR A 328 23.67 13.06 -29.87
C THR A 328 22.37 13.30 -29.10
N LYS A 329 21.33 13.82 -29.75
CA LYS A 329 20.04 14.11 -29.10
C LYS A 329 19.02 13.00 -29.27
N PHE A 330 18.82 12.57 -30.50
CA PHE A 330 17.95 11.46 -30.85
C PHE A 330 18.80 10.38 -31.50
N GLY A 331 18.71 9.14 -31.01
CA GLY A 331 19.39 8.02 -31.64
C GLY A 331 18.47 6.80 -31.70
N VAL A 332 18.58 6.10 -32.81
CA VAL A 332 18.01 4.77 -32.99
C VAL A 332 19.17 3.82 -33.20
N ASN A 333 19.19 2.76 -32.41
CA ASN A 333 20.10 1.64 -32.63
C ASN A 333 19.25 0.39 -32.68
N ALA A 334 19.05 -0.16 -33.88
CA ALA A 334 18.40 -1.45 -34.03
C ALA A 334 19.38 -2.59 -33.75
N GLU A 335 18.83 -3.77 -33.52
CA GLU A 335 19.57 -5.02 -33.41
C GLU A 335 20.29 -5.42 -34.71
N SER A 336 21.37 -6.19 -34.58
CA SER A 336 22.09 -6.72 -35.74
C SER A 336 21.18 -7.62 -36.58
N GLY A 337 21.15 -7.41 -37.90
CA GLY A 337 20.28 -8.15 -38.81
C GLY A 337 18.86 -7.57 -38.96
N PHE A 338 18.52 -6.47 -38.29
CA PHE A 338 17.26 -5.75 -38.53
C PHE A 338 17.15 -5.32 -40.01
N THR A 339 16.07 -5.71 -40.67
CA THR A 339 15.82 -5.44 -42.11
C THR A 339 14.78 -4.34 -42.34
N GLY A 340 14.19 -3.81 -41.27
CA GLY A 340 13.17 -2.76 -41.34
C GLY A 340 13.73 -1.35 -41.44
N ASN A 341 12.87 -0.39 -41.13
CA ASN A 341 13.22 1.03 -41.10
C ASN A 341 13.64 1.44 -39.68
N LEU A 342 14.83 2.04 -39.55
CA LEU A 342 15.28 2.70 -38.32
C LEU A 342 14.39 3.90 -37.99
N LEU A 343 13.88 4.56 -39.02
CA LEU A 343 12.90 5.64 -38.92
C LEU A 343 11.86 5.48 -40.00
N ASP A 344 10.58 5.64 -39.65
CA ASP A 344 9.48 5.62 -40.62
C ASP A 344 8.43 6.67 -40.25
N ALA A 345 8.34 7.71 -41.07
CA ALA A 345 7.34 8.75 -40.96
C ALA A 345 6.20 8.41 -41.93
N GLN A 346 5.06 8.05 -41.35
CA GLN A 346 3.88 7.64 -42.10
C GLN A 346 2.76 8.69 -42.03
N ILE A 347 1.97 8.77 -43.09
CA ILE A 347 0.68 9.48 -43.12
C ILE A 347 -0.38 8.44 -43.50
N ASN A 348 -1.39 8.25 -42.64
CA ASN A 348 -2.49 7.30 -42.84
C ASN A 348 -2.02 5.87 -43.18
N GLY A 349 -0.97 5.38 -42.50
CA GLY A 349 -0.42 4.03 -42.71
C GLY A 349 0.48 3.87 -43.93
N VAL A 350 0.81 4.96 -44.63
CA VAL A 350 1.70 4.95 -45.80
C VAL A 350 3.01 5.64 -45.45
N SER A 351 4.16 5.04 -45.78
CA SER A 351 5.49 5.63 -45.56
C SER A 351 5.76 6.79 -46.51
N TYR A 352 6.09 7.96 -45.96
CA TYR A 352 6.46 9.16 -46.70
C TYR A 352 7.94 9.52 -46.56
N ALA A 353 8.56 9.13 -45.45
CA ALA A 353 10.00 9.24 -45.29
C ALA A 353 10.50 8.11 -44.41
N SER A 354 11.57 7.43 -44.82
CA SER A 354 12.16 6.37 -44.02
C SER A 354 13.67 6.38 -44.08
N VAL A 355 14.29 5.89 -43.02
CA VAL A 355 15.69 5.49 -43.01
C VAL A 355 15.70 3.99 -42.82
N THR A 356 16.13 3.26 -43.85
CA THR A 356 16.27 1.80 -43.79
C THR A 356 17.46 1.40 -42.91
N SER A 357 17.54 0.13 -42.52
CA SER A 357 18.66 -0.39 -41.74
C SER A 357 20.03 -0.33 -42.44
N THR A 358 20.06 -0.21 -43.78
CA THR A 358 21.30 -0.01 -44.55
C THR A 358 21.70 1.47 -44.67
N GLY A 359 20.96 2.37 -44.02
CA GLY A 359 21.22 3.81 -44.04
C GLY A 359 20.64 4.53 -45.27
N VAL A 360 19.85 3.84 -46.10
CA VAL A 360 19.16 4.50 -47.22
C VAL A 360 18.04 5.38 -46.67
N LEU A 361 18.16 6.69 -46.90
CA LEU A 361 17.09 7.66 -46.70
C LEU A 361 16.16 7.66 -47.92
N THR A 362 14.91 7.28 -47.73
CA THR A 362 13.84 7.39 -48.72
C THR A 362 12.95 8.57 -48.35
N LEU A 363 12.67 9.46 -49.31
CA LEU A 363 11.76 10.59 -49.15
C LEU A 363 10.72 10.52 -50.28
N GLY A 364 9.56 9.92 -49.99
CA GLY A 364 8.35 9.90 -50.82
C GLY A 364 8.26 8.80 -51.87
N THR A 365 7.07 8.19 -51.99
CA THR A 365 6.57 7.42 -53.15
C THR A 365 5.57 8.22 -54.00
N GLY A 366 5.43 9.53 -53.73
CA GLY A 366 4.56 10.44 -54.46
C GLY A 366 5.35 11.51 -55.22
N THR A 367 4.75 12.05 -56.29
CA THR A 367 5.28 13.07 -57.21
C THR A 367 5.68 14.38 -56.52
N THR A 368 6.74 14.40 -55.70
CA THR A 368 7.19 15.62 -55.02
C THR A 368 8.70 15.67 -54.83
N ARG A 369 9.29 16.66 -55.50
CA ARG A 369 10.68 17.14 -55.48
C ARG A 369 11.37 17.01 -54.11
N THR A 370 12.32 16.08 -53.99
CA THR A 370 13.29 16.05 -52.88
C THR A 370 14.13 17.33 -52.90
N THR A 371 13.83 18.26 -52.00
CA THR A 371 14.54 19.54 -51.91
C THR A 371 15.51 19.48 -50.72
N ILE A 372 16.79 19.20 -50.98
CA ILE A 372 17.85 19.39 -49.98
C ILE A 372 18.25 20.87 -50.02
N ARG A 373 17.88 21.62 -48.98
CA ARG A 373 18.16 23.07 -48.85
C ARG A 373 19.25 23.29 -47.79
N PRO A 374 20.54 23.41 -48.16
CA PRO A 374 21.56 23.84 -47.21
C PRO A 374 21.30 25.31 -46.82
N THR A 375 21.12 25.59 -45.53
CA THR A 375 20.75 26.93 -45.02
C THR A 375 21.94 27.86 -44.78
N THR A 376 23.19 27.39 -44.99
CA THR A 376 24.40 28.18 -44.69
C THR A 376 25.54 27.97 -45.69
N VAL A 377 25.38 27.05 -46.64
CA VAL A 377 26.42 26.70 -47.61
C VAL A 377 25.95 27.07 -49.01
N ASN A 378 26.70 27.94 -49.70
CA ASN A 378 26.48 28.29 -51.11
C ASN A 378 26.70 27.10 -52.07
N THR A 379 27.03 25.91 -51.55
CA THR A 379 27.29 24.70 -52.31
C THR A 379 26.52 23.54 -51.69
N THR A 380 25.74 22.83 -52.51
CA THR A 380 25.23 21.51 -52.13
C THR A 380 26.32 20.54 -52.58
N VAL A 381 27.27 20.24 -51.69
CA VAL A 381 28.30 19.25 -52.02
C VAL A 381 27.68 17.90 -51.77
N PHE A 382 27.39 17.18 -52.84
CA PHE A 382 27.30 15.75 -52.72
C PHE A 382 28.74 15.24 -52.80
N GLU A 383 29.24 14.56 -51.76
CA GLU A 383 30.55 13.89 -51.74
C GLU A 383 30.35 12.36 -51.75
N ASN A 384 31.13 11.63 -52.54
CA ASN A 384 31.09 10.17 -52.58
C ASN A 384 32.53 9.65 -52.44
N ASN A 385 32.78 8.90 -51.36
CA ASN A 385 34.08 8.32 -51.06
C ASN A 385 34.12 6.89 -51.61
N GLY A 386 34.31 6.74 -52.93
CA GLY A 386 34.56 5.46 -53.60
C GLY A 386 33.37 4.71 -54.24
N GLY A 387 32.17 5.29 -54.31
CA GLY A 387 30.98 4.69 -54.94
C GLY A 387 30.43 5.46 -56.15
N GLN A 388 29.63 4.78 -56.99
CA GLN A 388 28.96 5.40 -58.14
C GLN A 388 27.95 6.47 -57.69
N TRP A 389 28.04 7.65 -58.30
CA TRP A 389 27.07 8.74 -58.22
C TRP A 389 25.74 8.30 -58.84
N GLY A 390 24.75 7.92 -58.03
CA GLY A 390 23.33 7.85 -58.39
C GLY A 390 23.01 7.14 -59.71
N SER A 391 22.78 5.83 -59.69
CA SER A 391 22.09 5.15 -60.78
C SER A 391 20.60 5.53 -60.75
N PHE A 392 20.21 6.54 -61.52
CA PHE A 392 18.80 6.88 -61.72
C PHE A 392 18.28 6.12 -62.93
N SER A 393 17.62 4.99 -62.67
CA SER A 393 16.90 4.26 -63.71
C SER A 393 15.68 5.09 -64.16
N GLY A 394 15.71 5.58 -65.41
CA GLY A 394 14.50 5.96 -66.13
C GLY A 394 14.06 7.43 -66.17
N ASN A 395 14.84 8.42 -65.70
CA ASN A 395 14.45 9.84 -65.79
C ASN A 395 15.60 10.82 -66.08
N THR A 396 15.28 11.97 -66.68
CA THR A 396 16.20 13.08 -67.00
C THR A 396 16.72 13.78 -65.72
N TRP A 397 18.04 13.94 -65.58
CA TRP A 397 18.64 14.82 -64.57
C TRP A 397 18.77 16.24 -65.13
N ASN A 398 18.04 17.19 -64.55
CA ASN A 398 18.12 18.60 -64.92
C ASN A 398 18.88 19.37 -63.84
N ILE A 399 20.07 19.91 -64.16
CA ILE A 399 20.77 20.88 -63.29
C ILE A 399 20.20 22.27 -63.58
N GLY A 400 19.16 22.65 -62.84
CA GLY A 400 18.52 23.97 -62.97
C GLY A 400 19.13 25.00 -62.03
N LEU A 401 19.75 26.06 -62.58
CA LEU A 401 20.26 27.21 -61.81
C LEU A 401 19.57 28.50 -62.26
N TRP A 402 19.25 29.37 -61.29
CA TRP A 402 18.62 30.66 -61.56
C TRP A 402 19.69 31.74 -61.61
N GLY A 403 19.86 32.40 -62.76
CA GLY A 403 20.78 33.53 -62.92
C GLY A 403 22.27 33.22 -62.71
N SER A 404 22.68 31.95 -62.84
CA SER A 404 24.06 31.49 -62.65
C SER A 404 24.40 30.34 -63.61
N ASN A 405 25.69 30.18 -63.90
CA ASN A 405 26.17 29.11 -64.78
C ASN A 405 26.12 27.74 -64.10
N ALA A 406 25.73 26.70 -64.84
CA ALA A 406 25.98 25.32 -64.44
C ALA A 406 27.43 24.98 -64.77
N ILE A 407 28.22 24.68 -63.73
CA ILE A 407 29.64 24.35 -63.88
C ILE A 407 29.81 22.86 -63.58
N LEU A 408 30.19 22.07 -64.60
CA LEU A 408 30.59 20.67 -64.48
C LEU A 408 32.11 20.60 -64.62
N ASN A 409 32.82 20.41 -63.51
CA ASN A 409 34.28 20.37 -63.48
C ASN A 409 34.79 19.00 -63.05
N ALA A 410 35.72 18.46 -63.81
CA ALA A 410 36.63 17.42 -63.34
C ALA A 410 37.65 18.06 -62.38
N SER A 411 37.68 17.63 -61.12
CA SER A 411 38.56 18.19 -60.07
C SER A 411 39.93 17.54 -60.07
N ASN A 412 40.97 18.25 -59.64
CA ASN A 412 42.30 17.65 -59.55
C ASN A 412 42.38 16.59 -58.44
N SER A 413 43.09 15.48 -58.69
CA SER A 413 43.49 14.53 -57.66
C SER A 413 44.89 14.89 -57.12
N GLY A 414 45.05 14.95 -55.79
CA GLY A 414 46.35 15.12 -55.16
C GLY A 414 46.92 13.78 -54.69
N ASP A 415 48.24 13.60 -54.82
CA ASP A 415 48.97 12.46 -54.25
C ASP A 415 49.44 12.71 -52.80
N GLY A 416 48.93 13.77 -52.15
CA GLY A 416 49.36 14.20 -50.82
C GLY A 416 50.64 15.02 -50.79
N ASN A 417 51.29 15.25 -51.94
CA ASN A 417 52.33 16.26 -52.12
C ASN A 417 51.68 17.55 -52.69
N SER A 418 52.43 18.66 -52.79
CA SER A 418 52.00 19.90 -53.46
C SER A 418 51.60 19.73 -54.95
N ASN A 419 51.70 18.51 -55.49
CA ASN A 419 51.36 18.19 -56.86
C ASN A 419 49.88 17.81 -56.99
N ARG A 420 49.23 18.34 -58.03
CA ARG A 420 47.82 18.08 -58.33
C ARG A 420 47.73 17.62 -59.78
N TYR A 421 47.26 16.40 -60.02
CA TYR A 421 47.00 15.88 -61.36
C TYR A 421 45.59 16.27 -61.79
N GLY A 422 45.43 16.74 -63.02
CA GLY A 422 44.10 16.90 -63.61
C GLY A 422 43.47 15.53 -63.86
N ILE A 423 42.14 15.45 -63.71
CA ILE A 423 41.36 14.28 -64.14
C ILE A 423 40.52 14.67 -65.36
N GLY A 424 40.13 13.70 -66.18
CA GLY A 424 39.25 13.94 -67.34
C GLY A 424 37.79 14.16 -66.93
N LEU A 425 37.07 14.98 -67.70
CA LEU A 425 35.60 15.02 -67.68
C LEU A 425 35.08 14.09 -68.78
N GLU A 426 34.45 12.98 -68.39
CA GLU A 426 33.83 12.03 -69.32
C GLU A 426 32.32 12.31 -69.43
N LEU A 427 31.84 12.53 -70.65
CA LEU A 427 30.42 12.70 -70.96
C LEU A 427 29.97 11.57 -71.90
N ASN A 428 29.22 10.62 -71.36
CA ASN A 428 28.69 9.50 -72.13
C ASN A 428 27.23 9.74 -72.51
N SER A 429 26.91 9.53 -73.78
CA SER A 429 25.52 9.39 -74.23
C SER A 429 24.98 7.98 -73.89
N GLY A 430 23.68 7.77 -74.08
CA GLY A 430 23.05 6.48 -73.80
C GLY A 430 23.65 5.34 -74.63
N ARG A 431 23.94 4.19 -74.01
CA ARG A 431 24.47 3.01 -74.72
C ARG A 431 23.32 2.14 -75.21
N GLY A 432 23.33 1.77 -76.48
CA GLY A 432 22.42 0.76 -77.01
C GLY A 432 22.77 -0.65 -76.53
N THR A 433 21.81 -1.56 -76.57
CA THR A 433 22.04 -3.02 -76.46
C THR A 433 21.76 -3.66 -77.81
N GLY A 434 22.55 -4.65 -78.24
CA GLY A 434 22.39 -5.30 -79.56
C GLY A 434 22.70 -4.34 -80.72
N ASN A 435 21.88 -4.33 -81.77
CA ASN A 435 22.08 -3.51 -82.97
C ASN A 435 21.57 -2.06 -82.82
N GLY A 436 21.17 -1.64 -81.62
CA GLY A 436 20.69 -0.28 -81.36
C GLY A 436 21.83 0.73 -81.38
N ILE A 437 21.67 1.82 -82.14
CA ILE A 437 22.60 2.95 -82.14
C ILE A 437 22.61 3.58 -80.73
N GLY A 438 23.80 3.97 -80.25
CA GLY A 438 23.92 4.77 -79.03
C GLY A 438 23.28 6.16 -79.18
N GLY A 439 23.06 6.85 -78.08
CA GLY A 439 22.58 8.23 -78.12
C GLY A 439 23.64 9.19 -78.67
N ASP A 440 23.19 10.35 -79.15
CA ASP A 440 24.08 11.47 -79.47
C ASP A 440 24.47 12.25 -78.21
N ILE A 441 25.60 12.96 -78.25
CA ILE A 441 25.90 14.06 -77.30
C ILE A 441 25.46 15.36 -77.98
N ILE A 442 24.50 16.08 -77.40
CA ILE A 442 23.86 17.25 -78.03
C ILE A 442 23.98 18.48 -77.14
N PHE A 443 24.54 19.55 -77.68
CA PHE A 443 24.56 20.86 -77.04
C PHE A 443 23.50 21.76 -77.69
N LYS A 444 22.56 22.26 -76.87
CA LYS A 444 21.46 23.14 -77.31
C LYS A 444 21.56 24.51 -76.65
N THR A 445 21.20 25.56 -77.38
CA THR A 445 21.00 26.91 -76.83
C THR A 445 19.68 27.48 -77.33
N ALA A 446 19.08 28.39 -76.57
CA ALA A 446 17.90 29.11 -77.02
C ALA A 446 18.31 30.49 -77.58
N PRO A 447 18.05 30.79 -78.87
CA PRO A 447 18.18 32.16 -79.38
C PRO A 447 17.31 33.14 -78.58
N ALA A 448 17.65 34.43 -78.62
CA ALA A 448 16.78 35.46 -78.03
C ALA A 448 15.43 35.47 -78.75
N GLY A 449 14.34 35.30 -77.99
CA GLY A 449 12.98 35.48 -78.49
C GLY A 449 12.56 36.95 -78.50
N SER A 450 11.39 37.20 -79.07
CA SER A 450 10.85 38.56 -79.24
C SER A 450 9.99 39.05 -78.06
N SER A 451 9.74 38.22 -77.03
CA SER A 451 9.00 38.61 -75.81
C SER A 451 9.49 37.82 -74.58
N GLY A 452 9.20 38.32 -73.37
CA GLY A 452 9.61 37.70 -72.09
C GLY A 452 8.54 36.84 -71.41
N THR A 453 7.45 36.49 -72.10
CA THR A 453 6.29 35.79 -71.49
C THR A 453 6.39 34.26 -71.54
N SER A 454 7.33 33.72 -72.30
CA SER A 454 7.59 32.28 -72.44
C SER A 454 9.10 32.01 -72.57
N LEU A 455 9.52 30.78 -72.25
CA LEU A 455 10.90 30.36 -72.48
C LEU A 455 11.16 30.23 -73.99
N ASN A 456 12.31 30.73 -74.43
CA ASN A 456 12.73 30.60 -75.82
C ASN A 456 13.01 29.13 -76.16
N ALA A 457 12.64 28.70 -77.37
CA ALA A 457 12.83 27.32 -77.83
C ALA A 457 14.33 26.97 -77.94
N LEU A 458 14.69 25.77 -77.50
CA LEU A 458 16.04 25.23 -77.64
C LEU A 458 16.33 24.84 -79.09
N VAL A 459 17.54 25.19 -79.55
CA VAL A 459 18.07 24.85 -80.87
C VAL A 459 19.37 24.07 -80.70
N THR A 460 19.53 22.95 -81.41
CA THR A 460 20.80 22.21 -81.45
C THR A 460 21.89 23.07 -82.09
N ARG A 461 23.04 23.17 -81.43
CA ARG A 461 24.21 23.90 -81.92
C ARG A 461 25.33 22.98 -82.35
N LEU A 462 25.56 21.93 -81.56
CA LEU A 462 26.60 20.94 -81.78
C LEU A 462 26.05 19.55 -81.46
N THR A 463 26.39 18.58 -82.30
CA THR A 463 26.08 17.17 -82.08
C THR A 463 27.34 16.35 -82.30
N ILE A 464 27.61 15.42 -81.39
CA ILE A 464 28.51 14.28 -81.66
C ILE A 464 27.59 13.09 -81.87
N ASN A 465 27.59 12.57 -83.10
CA ASN A 465 26.68 11.51 -83.49
C ASN A 465 27.10 10.15 -82.88
N GLY A 466 26.13 9.45 -82.28
CA GLY A 466 26.37 8.18 -81.58
C GLY A 466 26.70 6.99 -82.48
N GLU A 467 26.41 7.07 -83.77
CA GLU A 467 26.73 6.01 -84.75
C GLU A 467 28.11 6.21 -85.37
N THR A 468 28.42 7.44 -85.79
CA THR A 468 29.58 7.77 -86.62
C THR A 468 30.70 8.46 -85.86
N GLY A 469 30.43 8.99 -84.66
CA GLY A 469 31.36 9.84 -83.92
C GLY A 469 31.60 11.22 -84.54
N VAL A 470 30.93 11.55 -85.66
CA VAL A 470 31.11 12.82 -86.37
C VAL A 470 30.56 13.97 -85.53
N MET A 471 31.36 15.03 -85.43
CA MET A 471 30.95 16.30 -84.85
C MET A 471 30.35 17.21 -85.92
N THR A 472 29.08 17.60 -85.76
CA THR A 472 28.37 18.49 -86.70
C THR A 472 27.98 19.79 -86.02
N SER A 473 28.26 20.94 -86.65
CA SER A 473 27.73 22.23 -86.24
C SER A 473 26.46 22.58 -87.02
N ALA A 474 25.43 23.06 -86.32
CA ALA A 474 24.16 23.41 -86.96
C ALA A 474 24.22 24.67 -87.84
N SER A 475 25.28 25.46 -87.73
CA SER A 475 25.49 26.68 -88.52
C SER A 475 26.25 26.43 -89.83
N ASN A 476 26.55 25.16 -90.16
CA ASN A 476 27.40 24.75 -91.28
C ASN A 476 28.78 25.44 -91.29
N LYS A 477 29.25 25.86 -90.11
CA LYS A 477 30.47 26.64 -89.93
C LYS A 477 31.23 26.15 -88.72
N ILE A 478 32.55 26.10 -88.84
CA ILE A 478 33.49 25.96 -87.72
C ILE A 478 34.31 27.24 -87.71
N ASN A 479 34.40 27.90 -86.55
CA ASN A 479 35.18 29.13 -86.42
C ASN A 479 36.45 28.86 -85.62
N LEU A 480 37.59 28.92 -86.29
CA LEU A 480 38.91 28.94 -85.66
C LEU A 480 39.30 30.41 -85.44
N SER A 481 38.94 30.98 -84.29
CA SER A 481 38.90 32.44 -84.08
C SER A 481 40.25 33.16 -84.16
N THR A 482 41.35 32.43 -83.98
CA THR A 482 42.70 32.98 -83.97
C THR A 482 43.50 32.33 -85.10
N SER A 483 44.07 33.16 -85.98
CA SER A 483 44.95 32.68 -87.06
C SER A 483 46.24 32.10 -86.49
N LYS A 484 46.75 31.02 -87.10
CA LYS A 484 48.07 30.46 -86.85
C LYS A 484 48.72 30.18 -88.20
N THR A 485 49.80 30.89 -88.50
CA THR A 485 50.63 30.65 -89.69
C THR A 485 51.85 29.82 -89.28
N PRO A 486 51.96 28.56 -89.75
CA PRO A 486 53.21 27.81 -89.64
C PRO A 486 54.35 28.58 -90.34
N SER A 487 55.46 28.78 -89.64
CA SER A 487 56.64 29.51 -90.15
C SER A 487 57.35 28.78 -91.30
N SER A 488 57.18 27.45 -91.39
CA SER A 488 57.66 26.63 -92.49
C SER A 488 56.87 25.31 -92.58
N ALA A 489 57.12 24.53 -93.63
CA ALA A 489 56.56 23.17 -93.75
C ALA A 489 57.02 22.22 -92.64
N ALA A 490 58.08 22.58 -91.89
CA ALA A 490 58.66 21.81 -90.80
C ALA A 490 58.33 22.37 -89.39
N ASP A 491 57.43 23.35 -89.29
CA ASP A 491 57.08 23.99 -88.02
C ASP A 491 56.37 23.02 -87.06
N THR A 492 56.38 23.34 -85.77
CA THR A 492 55.83 22.49 -84.71
C THR A 492 54.32 22.28 -84.90
N GLY A 493 53.93 21.01 -85.04
CA GLY A 493 52.55 20.62 -85.28
C GLY A 493 52.30 19.14 -85.03
N THR A 494 51.07 18.81 -84.66
CA THR A 494 50.62 17.44 -84.48
C THR A 494 49.78 17.02 -85.68
N THR A 495 49.93 15.78 -86.14
CA THR A 495 49.12 15.23 -87.25
C THR A 495 47.63 15.47 -87.02
N GLY A 496 46.95 16.03 -88.02
CA GLY A 496 45.53 16.38 -87.97
C GLY A 496 45.23 17.83 -87.60
N ASP A 497 46.22 18.59 -87.10
CA ASP A 497 46.05 20.02 -86.85
C ASP A 497 45.66 20.75 -88.14
N ILE A 498 44.62 21.59 -88.08
CA ILE A 498 44.20 22.49 -89.15
C ILE A 498 44.29 23.92 -88.63
N CYS A 499 44.95 24.80 -89.39
CA CYS A 499 44.98 26.23 -89.10
C CYS A 499 44.90 27.06 -90.38
N TRP A 500 44.81 28.38 -90.23
CA TRP A 500 44.61 29.29 -91.35
C TRP A 500 45.29 30.64 -91.11
N ASP A 501 45.52 31.34 -92.21
CA ASP A 501 45.84 32.76 -92.25
C ASP A 501 45.11 33.44 -93.43
N ALA A 502 45.46 34.70 -93.72
CA ALA A 502 44.80 35.47 -94.76
C ALA A 502 44.85 34.81 -96.15
N ASP A 503 45.86 33.98 -96.44
CA ASP A 503 46.17 33.49 -97.78
C ASP A 503 46.05 31.96 -97.91
N TYR A 504 46.12 31.20 -96.81
CA TYR A 504 46.17 29.73 -96.86
C TYR A 504 45.39 29.04 -95.74
N ILE A 505 44.91 27.83 -96.05
CA ILE A 505 44.57 26.80 -95.05
C ILE A 505 45.72 25.81 -94.97
N TYR A 506 46.14 25.47 -93.76
CA TYR A 506 47.23 24.54 -93.46
C TYR A 506 46.70 23.28 -92.77
N VAL A 507 47.27 22.13 -93.11
CA VAL A 507 46.99 20.84 -92.48
C VAL A 507 48.31 20.15 -92.15
N CYS A 508 48.50 19.78 -90.89
CA CYS A 508 49.64 18.97 -90.47
C CYS A 508 49.36 17.51 -90.80
N VAL A 509 50.11 16.91 -91.73
CA VAL A 509 49.84 15.55 -92.22
C VAL A 509 50.71 14.47 -91.56
N ALA A 510 51.76 14.88 -90.86
CA ALA A 510 52.60 14.08 -89.99
C ALA A 510 53.23 15.03 -88.94
N THR A 511 53.79 14.51 -87.84
CA THR A 511 54.47 15.34 -86.83
C THR A 511 55.43 16.32 -87.49
N ASN A 512 55.24 17.61 -87.21
CA ASN A 512 56.00 18.73 -87.77
C ASN A 512 56.07 18.74 -89.32
N THR A 513 55.02 18.28 -90.01
CA THR A 513 54.96 18.26 -91.49
C THR A 513 53.67 18.90 -91.96
N TRP A 514 53.76 20.14 -92.45
CA TRP A 514 52.61 20.93 -92.89
C TRP A 514 52.46 20.92 -94.41
N LYS A 515 51.22 20.75 -94.85
CA LYS A 515 50.77 21.06 -96.21
C LYS A 515 49.81 22.23 -96.15
N ARG A 516 49.68 22.98 -97.26
CA ARG A 516 48.78 24.11 -97.36
C ARG A 516 48.08 24.18 -98.70
N VAL A 517 46.93 24.83 -98.73
CA VAL A 517 46.19 25.19 -99.95
C VAL A 517 45.90 26.69 -99.93
N ALA A 518 46.09 27.36 -101.06
CA ALA A 518 45.78 28.78 -101.18
C ALA A 518 44.26 28.98 -101.12
N ILE A 519 43.82 30.04 -100.45
CA ILE A 519 42.43 30.50 -100.47
C ILE A 519 42.35 31.81 -101.26
N SER A 520 41.27 31.98 -102.02
CA SER A 520 41.02 33.19 -102.81
C SER A 520 39.66 33.77 -102.45
N THR A 521 39.50 35.07 -102.63
CA THR A 521 38.17 35.72 -102.58
C THR A 521 37.30 35.17 -103.70
N TRP A 522 36.01 34.96 -103.43
CA TRP A 522 35.01 34.53 -104.41
C TRP A 522 34.24 35.74 -104.94
#